data_AF-M9R6S6-F1
#
_entry.id   AF-M9R6S6-F1
#
_cell.length_a   1.000
_cell.length_b   1.000
_cell.length_c   1.000
_cell.angle_alpha   90.00
_cell.angle_beta   90.00
_cell.angle_gamma   90.00
#
_symmetry.space_group_name_H-M   'P 1'
#
loop_
_entity.id
_entity.type
_entity.pdbx_description
1 polymer ?
#
loop_
_entity_poly.entity_id
_entity_poly.type
_entity_poly.pdbx_seq_one_letter_code
_entity_poly.pdbx_strand_id
1 'polypeptide(L)'
;MNNSKQDRFPDRLRTASEAKQNKLERFRAAAVNPERLAERAQKAELAATREAKRKAKATKLHQENEALERQKSEDAKREAEQASLRDVALKTELADQAVTLEAERKAERDRRYAARRNRKH
;
A
#
# COMPACT_ATOMS: atom_id res chain seq x y z
N MET A 1 20.19 74.15 -7.73
CA MET A 1 21.07 73.66 -6.64
C MET A 1 21.48 72.24 -7.01
N ASN A 2 22.78 72.03 -7.25
CA ASN A 2 23.28 70.78 -7.80
C ASN A 2 23.35 69.69 -6.71
N ASN A 3 22.58 68.61 -6.87
CA ASN A 3 22.66 67.41 -6.05
C ASN A 3 23.91 66.56 -6.37
N SER A 4 25.06 67.18 -6.62
CA SER A 4 26.28 66.51 -7.10
C SER A 4 27.00 65.66 -6.04
N LYS A 5 26.53 65.66 -4.79
CA LYS A 5 27.05 64.79 -3.72
C LYS A 5 26.68 63.31 -3.92
N GLN A 6 25.73 63.00 -4.80
CA GLN A 6 25.37 61.60 -5.12
C GLN A 6 26.26 61.00 -6.23
N ASP A 7 27.07 61.81 -6.92
CA ASP A 7 27.80 61.36 -8.10
C ASP A 7 29.23 60.88 -7.85
N ARG A 8 29.80 61.12 -6.66
CA ARG A 8 31.16 60.65 -6.34
C ARG A 8 31.11 59.20 -5.79
N PHE A 9 31.99 58.35 -6.32
CA PHE A 9 32.12 56.94 -5.92
C PHE A 9 32.12 56.66 -4.40
N PRO A 10 32.89 57.39 -3.56
CA PRO A 10 32.87 57.16 -2.11
C PRO A 10 31.50 57.44 -1.46
N ASP A 11 30.76 58.43 -1.95
CA ASP A 11 29.43 58.75 -1.43
C ASP A 11 28.41 57.66 -1.82
N ARG A 12 28.56 57.04 -3.00
CA ARG A 12 27.77 55.88 -3.43
C ARG A 12 28.05 54.64 -2.57
N LEU A 13 29.31 54.38 -2.22
CA LEU A 13 29.68 53.27 -1.34
C LEU A 13 29.08 53.44 0.06
N ARG A 14 29.15 54.65 0.61
CA ARG A 14 28.59 54.97 1.92
C ARG A 14 27.08 54.79 1.93
N THR A 15 26.36 55.38 0.97
CA THR A 15 24.89 55.20 0.86
C THR A 15 24.49 53.74 0.66
N ALA A 16 25.25 52.96 -0.11
CA ALA A 16 25.00 51.52 -0.25
C ALA A 16 25.23 50.75 1.07
N SER A 17 26.25 51.11 1.86
CA SER A 17 26.48 50.50 3.17
C SER A 17 25.38 50.85 4.18
N GLU A 18 24.95 52.10 4.23
CA GLU A 18 23.86 52.58 5.10
C GLU A 18 22.52 51.92 4.72
N ALA A 19 22.24 51.76 3.42
CA ALA A 19 21.07 51.05 2.94
C ALA A 19 21.07 49.56 3.35
N LYS A 20 22.24 48.90 3.31
CA LYS A 20 22.39 47.51 3.78
C LYS A 20 22.18 47.40 5.29
N GLN A 21 22.78 48.29 6.07
CA GLN A 21 22.60 48.34 7.52
C GLN A 21 21.14 48.56 7.90
N ASN A 22 20.48 49.56 7.28
CA ASN A 22 19.05 49.82 7.47
C ASN A 22 18.18 48.59 7.14
N LYS A 23 18.50 47.85 6.08
CA LYS A 23 17.77 46.63 5.72
C LYS A 23 17.95 45.52 6.77
N LEU A 24 19.16 45.34 7.29
CA LEU A 24 19.46 44.38 8.35
C LEU A 24 18.75 44.75 9.66
N GLU A 25 18.73 46.02 10.04
CA GLU A 25 18.04 46.51 11.22
C GLU A 25 16.53 46.30 11.12
N ARG A 26 15.92 46.61 9.97
CA ARG A 26 14.51 46.31 9.72
C ARG A 26 14.21 44.82 9.81
N PHE A 27 15.11 43.97 9.33
CA PHE A 27 14.95 42.52 9.43
C PHE A 27 15.03 42.03 10.88
N ARG A 28 15.99 42.55 11.66
CA ARG A 28 16.10 42.27 13.10
C ARG A 28 14.86 42.73 13.86
N ALA A 29 14.41 43.96 13.61
CA ALA A 29 13.19 44.50 14.23
C ALA A 29 11.95 43.67 13.86
N ALA A 30 11.83 43.24 12.60
CA ALA A 30 10.74 42.40 12.13
C ALA A 30 10.75 40.98 12.74
N ALA A 31 11.92 40.48 13.18
CA ALA A 31 12.03 39.19 13.85
C ALA A 31 11.49 39.23 15.30
N VAL A 32 11.53 40.41 15.94
CA VAL A 32 11.04 40.63 17.31
C VAL A 32 9.62 41.21 17.31
N ASN A 33 9.03 41.43 16.13
CA ASN A 33 7.67 41.96 16.02
C ASN A 33 6.66 40.96 16.68
N PRO A 34 5.92 41.39 17.71
CA PRO A 34 5.05 40.51 18.49
C PRO A 34 3.93 39.88 17.67
N GLU A 35 3.39 40.58 16.67
CA GLU A 35 2.32 40.07 15.80
C GLU A 35 2.82 38.89 14.94
N ARG A 36 4.03 39.01 14.40
CA ARG A 36 4.66 37.93 13.61
C ARG A 36 5.04 36.74 14.47
N LEU A 37 5.47 36.96 15.71
CA LEU A 37 5.74 35.90 16.66
C LEU A 37 4.45 35.14 17.01
N ALA A 38 3.34 35.86 17.25
CA ALA A 38 2.03 35.25 17.48
C ALA A 38 1.55 34.45 16.26
N GLU A 39 1.67 35.00 15.05
CA GLU A 39 1.31 34.28 13.81
C GLU A 39 2.17 33.02 13.61
N ARG A 40 3.46 33.09 13.91
CA ARG A 40 4.37 31.94 13.84
C ARG A 40 4.02 30.87 14.87
N ALA A 41 3.67 31.26 16.09
CA ALA A 41 3.22 30.33 17.12
C ALA A 41 1.92 29.63 16.71
N GLN A 42 0.92 30.37 16.21
CA GLN A 42 -0.32 29.79 15.68
C GLN A 42 -0.07 28.81 14.52
N LYS A 43 0.80 29.17 13.57
CA LYS A 43 1.17 28.26 12.47
C LYS A 43 1.88 27.01 12.97
N ALA A 44 2.72 27.12 14.00
CA ALA A 44 3.40 25.98 14.61
C ALA A 44 2.40 25.04 15.31
N GLU A 45 1.43 25.56 16.05
CA GLU A 45 0.35 24.77 16.66
C GLU A 45 -0.50 24.05 15.60
N LEU A 46 -0.89 24.77 14.54
CA LEU A 46 -1.63 24.18 13.42
C LEU A 46 -0.81 23.10 12.69
N ALA A 47 0.51 23.29 12.56
CA ALA A 47 1.39 22.29 11.98
C ALA A 47 1.46 21.03 12.86
N ALA A 48 1.66 21.21 14.18
CA ALA A 48 1.71 20.12 15.14
C ALA A 48 0.41 19.31 15.16
N THR A 49 -0.74 19.97 15.17
CA THR A 49 -2.05 19.29 15.12
C THR A 49 -2.26 18.53 13.81
N ARG A 50 -1.86 19.09 12.67
CA ARG A 50 -1.90 18.39 11.37
C ARG A 50 -0.98 17.18 11.34
N GLU A 51 0.23 17.30 11.88
CA GLU A 51 1.19 16.21 11.94
C GLU A 51 0.68 15.07 12.82
N ALA A 52 0.12 15.38 14.00
CA ALA A 52 -0.51 14.40 14.88
C ALA A 52 -1.65 13.65 14.18
N LYS A 53 -2.53 14.37 13.46
CA LYS A 53 -3.60 13.76 12.66
C LYS A 53 -3.07 12.85 11.55
N ARG A 54 -1.99 13.26 10.86
CA ARG A 54 -1.35 12.44 9.82
C ARG A 54 -0.77 11.16 10.39
N LYS A 55 -0.05 11.25 11.52
CA LYS A 55 0.49 10.06 12.22
C LYS A 55 -0.62 9.10 12.63
N ALA A 56 -1.68 9.60 13.26
CA ALA A 56 -2.83 8.78 13.65
C ALA A 56 -3.54 8.11 12.46
N LYS A 57 -3.63 8.79 11.31
CA LYS A 57 -4.20 8.19 10.10
C LYS A 57 -3.27 7.12 9.52
N ALA A 58 -1.97 7.36 9.50
CA ALA A 58 -0.99 6.41 9.00
C ALA A 58 -0.97 5.12 9.84
N THR A 59 -1.03 5.23 11.18
CA THR A 59 -1.07 4.06 12.06
C THR A 59 -2.33 3.23 11.85
N LYS A 60 -3.51 3.87 11.72
CA LYS A 60 -4.77 3.17 11.42
C LYS A 60 -4.70 2.45 10.08
N LEU A 61 -4.23 3.13 9.03
CA LEU A 61 -4.11 2.53 7.70
C LEU A 61 -3.15 1.33 7.71
N HIS A 62 -2.04 1.41 8.47
CA HIS A 62 -1.11 0.30 8.63
C HIS A 62 -1.77 -0.91 9.28
N GLN A 63 -2.52 -0.70 10.36
CA GLN A 63 -3.26 -1.76 11.06
C GLN A 63 -4.33 -2.40 10.17
N GLU A 64 -5.07 -1.59 9.41
CA GLU A 64 -6.08 -2.07 8.46
C GLU A 64 -5.44 -2.92 7.35
N ASN A 65 -4.32 -2.48 6.79
CA ASN A 65 -3.60 -3.23 5.76
C ASN A 65 -3.06 -4.56 6.30
N GLU A 66 -2.46 -4.56 7.48
CA GLU A 66 -2.00 -5.81 8.11
C GLU A 66 -3.17 -6.78 8.35
N ALA A 67 -4.32 -6.28 8.81
CA ALA A 67 -5.50 -7.12 9.02
C ALA A 67 -6.01 -7.71 7.71
N LEU A 68 -6.06 -6.91 6.64
CA LEU A 68 -6.44 -7.38 5.31
C LEU A 68 -5.46 -8.40 4.75
N GLU A 69 -4.16 -8.22 4.93
CA GLU A 69 -3.15 -9.19 4.49
C GLU A 69 -3.26 -10.51 5.25
N ARG A 70 -3.46 -10.46 6.58
CA ARG A 70 -3.72 -11.65 7.39
C ARG A 70 -4.95 -12.40 6.87
N GLN A 71 -6.07 -11.70 6.68
CA GLN A 71 -7.31 -12.29 6.19
C GLN A 71 -7.10 -12.95 4.81
N LYS A 72 -6.49 -12.25 3.86
CA LYS A 72 -6.19 -12.81 2.53
C LYS A 72 -5.32 -14.06 2.61
N SER A 73 -4.33 -14.07 3.50
CA SER A 73 -3.45 -15.23 3.68
C SER A 73 -4.18 -16.43 4.28
N GLU A 74 -5.13 -16.20 5.20
CA GLU A 74 -5.96 -17.26 5.77
C GLU A 74 -6.96 -17.80 4.75
N ASP A 75 -7.60 -16.92 3.99
CA ASP A 75 -8.54 -17.32 2.95
C ASP A 75 -7.83 -18.11 1.85
N ALA A 76 -6.64 -17.70 1.42
CA ALA A 76 -5.81 -18.45 0.47
C ALA A 76 -5.43 -19.84 0.99
N LYS A 77 -5.14 -19.99 2.29
CA LYS A 77 -4.87 -21.30 2.91
C LYS A 77 -6.12 -22.18 2.90
N ARG A 78 -7.28 -21.63 3.28
CA ARG A 78 -8.56 -22.35 3.27
C ARG A 78 -8.93 -22.79 1.85
N GLU A 79 -8.74 -21.93 0.86
CA GLU A 79 -8.99 -22.25 -0.54
C GLU A 79 -8.06 -23.37 -1.03
N ALA A 80 -6.77 -23.31 -0.70
CA ALA A 80 -5.81 -24.36 -1.05
C ALA A 80 -6.17 -25.71 -0.40
N GLU A 81 -6.55 -25.71 0.88
CA GLU A 81 -7.04 -26.89 1.59
C GLU A 81 -8.30 -27.46 0.92
N GLN A 82 -9.30 -26.62 0.63
CA GLN A 82 -10.51 -27.05 -0.05
C GLN A 82 -10.22 -27.59 -1.46
N ALA A 83 -9.32 -26.97 -2.22
CA ALA A 83 -8.92 -27.45 -3.54
C ALA A 83 -8.29 -28.84 -3.44
N SER A 84 -7.38 -29.06 -2.47
CA SER A 84 -6.77 -30.37 -2.27
C SER A 84 -7.80 -31.45 -1.90
N LEU A 85 -8.79 -31.13 -1.06
CA LEU A 85 -9.85 -32.07 -0.70
C LEU A 85 -10.74 -32.41 -1.91
N ARG A 86 -11.05 -31.41 -2.75
CA ARG A 86 -11.80 -31.64 -4.00
C ARG A 86 -11.03 -32.52 -4.97
N ASP A 87 -9.73 -32.30 -5.12
CA ASP A 87 -8.88 -33.12 -5.98
C ASP A 87 -8.80 -34.57 -5.50
N VAL A 88 -8.70 -34.78 -4.18
CA VAL A 88 -8.75 -36.13 -3.60
C VAL A 88 -10.09 -36.79 -3.86
N ALA A 89 -11.20 -36.08 -3.61
CA ALA A 89 -12.55 -36.60 -3.85
C ALA A 89 -12.78 -36.98 -5.32
N LEU A 90 -12.35 -36.13 -6.26
CA LEU A 90 -12.44 -36.45 -7.68
C LEU A 90 -11.61 -37.67 -8.07
N LYS A 91 -10.39 -37.81 -7.52
CA LYS A 91 -9.55 -38.98 -7.76
C LYS A 91 -10.19 -40.26 -7.22
N THR A 92 -10.82 -40.21 -6.04
CA THR A 92 -11.52 -41.38 -5.48
C THR A 92 -12.73 -41.75 -6.32
N GLU A 93 -13.55 -40.77 -6.74
CA GLU A 93 -14.71 -41.03 -7.58
C GLU A 93 -14.31 -41.65 -8.94
N LEU A 94 -13.23 -41.15 -9.56
CA LEU A 94 -12.72 -41.70 -10.81
C LEU A 94 -12.18 -43.12 -10.63
N ALA A 95 -11.53 -43.42 -9.50
CA ALA A 95 -11.06 -44.77 -9.20
C ALA A 95 -12.24 -45.74 -9.02
N ASP A 96 -13.27 -45.34 -8.29
CA ASP A 96 -14.48 -46.15 -8.10
C ASP A 96 -15.20 -46.41 -9.42
N GLN A 97 -15.32 -45.40 -10.28
CA GLN A 97 -15.87 -45.56 -11.64
C GLN A 97 -15.03 -46.51 -12.51
N ALA A 98 -13.70 -46.47 -12.39
CA ALA A 98 -12.85 -47.40 -13.12
C ALA A 98 -13.11 -48.85 -12.68
N VAL A 99 -13.24 -49.09 -11.37
CA VAL A 99 -13.53 -50.42 -10.81
C VAL A 99 -14.89 -50.93 -11.28
N THR A 100 -15.94 -50.08 -11.30
CA THR A 100 -17.26 -50.50 -11.77
C THR A 100 -17.25 -50.86 -13.26
N LEU A 101 -16.63 -50.04 -14.10
CA LEU A 101 -16.49 -50.31 -15.53
C LEU A 101 -15.69 -51.60 -15.81
N GLU A 102 -14.63 -51.87 -15.04
CA GLU A 102 -13.87 -53.11 -15.16
C GLU A 102 -14.69 -54.34 -14.77
N ALA A 103 -15.48 -54.24 -13.69
CA ALA A 103 -16.39 -55.30 -13.26
C ALA A 103 -17.46 -55.59 -14.34
N GLU A 104 -18.03 -54.56 -14.95
CA GLU A 104 -18.98 -54.69 -16.06
C GLU A 104 -18.36 -55.37 -17.28
N ARG A 105 -17.17 -54.93 -17.69
CA ARG A 105 -16.42 -55.55 -18.80
C ARG A 105 -16.12 -57.02 -18.54
N LYS A 106 -15.78 -57.38 -17.30
CA LYS A 106 -15.57 -58.79 -16.91
C LYS A 106 -16.86 -59.59 -16.99
N ALA A 107 -17.94 -59.08 -16.41
CA ALA A 107 -19.25 -59.73 -16.47
C ALA A 107 -19.72 -59.95 -17.92
N GLU A 108 -19.47 -58.98 -18.81
CA GLU A 108 -19.76 -59.13 -20.23
C GLU A 108 -18.91 -60.23 -20.91
N ARG A 109 -17.60 -60.27 -20.64
CA ARG A 109 -16.72 -61.34 -21.14
C ARG A 109 -17.21 -62.70 -20.69
N ASP A 110 -17.55 -62.85 -19.41
CA ASP A 110 -18.03 -64.11 -18.84
C ASP A 110 -19.36 -64.55 -19.47
N ARG A 111 -20.29 -63.61 -19.71
CA ARG A 111 -21.53 -63.87 -20.46
C ARG A 111 -21.25 -64.38 -21.88
N ARG A 112 -20.30 -63.77 -22.60
CA ARG A 112 -19.90 -64.20 -23.96
C ARG A 112 -19.28 -65.59 -23.95
N TYR A 113 -18.41 -65.89 -22.99
CA TYR A 113 -17.82 -67.22 -22.85
C TYR A 113 -18.85 -68.30 -22.54
N ALA A 114 -19.78 -68.04 -21.62
CA ALA A 114 -20.88 -68.96 -21.30
C ALA A 114 -21.75 -69.24 -22.53
N ALA A 115 -22.15 -68.19 -23.26
CA ALA A 115 -22.93 -68.32 -24.49
C ALA A 115 -22.20 -69.14 -25.57
N ARG A 116 -20.88 -68.97 -25.71
CA ARG A 116 -20.06 -69.76 -26.65
C ARG A 116 -19.97 -71.23 -26.25
N ARG A 117 -19.79 -71.52 -24.95
CA ARG A 117 -19.73 -72.88 -24.42
C ARG A 117 -21.04 -73.63 -24.68
N ASN A 118 -22.18 -72.98 -24.47
CA ASN A 118 -23.51 -73.56 -24.69
C ASN A 118 -23.83 -73.83 -26.17
N ARG A 119 -23.03 -73.32 -27.12
CA ARG A 119 -23.18 -73.62 -28.58
C ARG A 119 -22.28 -74.75 -29.08
N LYS A 120 -21.31 -75.20 -28.28
CA LYS A 120 -20.32 -76.23 -28.66
C LYS A 120 -20.63 -77.62 -28.09
N HIS A 121 -21.63 -77.71 -27.22
CA HIS A 121 -22.28 -78.94 -26.78
C HIS A 121 -23.67 -79.00 -27.42
#